data_AF-A0A843AF38-F1
#
_entry.id   AF-A0A843AF38-F1
#
_cell.length_a   1.000
_cell.length_b   1.000
_cell.length_c   1.000
_cell.angle_alpha   90.00
_cell.angle_beta   90.00
_cell.angle_gamma   90.00
#
_symmetry.space_group_name_H-M   'P 1'
#
loop_
_entity.id
_entity.type
_entity.pdbx_description
1 polymer ?
#
loop_
_entity_poly.entity_id
_entity_poly.type
_entity_poly.pdbx_seq_one_letter_code
_entity_poly.pdbx_strand_id
1 'polypeptide(L)'
;IPDVDALYLGGGYPEIFAKELEFNQSMRKSINKFHNNGNPIYGECGGLLYLSKSIDGFKMCDVIPHPSKMTDKVQGLSYVIAKSNKDNLISKKDDIFRGHEFHYTKLQIEKNLLNNVDFALDIQRGRGIINNHDGISIGNTLASYLHIHACSCPNFAHNFTNNIIEL
;
A
#
# COMPACT_ATOMS: atom_id res chain seq x y z
N ILE A 1 -14.89 10.62 2.44
CA ILE A 1 -13.65 11.41 2.57
C ILE A 1 -14.02 12.90 2.56
N PRO A 2 -13.29 13.76 3.31
CA PRO A 2 -13.42 15.21 3.21
C PRO A 2 -12.94 15.72 1.83
N ASP A 3 -13.05 17.02 1.60
CA ASP A 3 -12.52 17.68 0.40
C ASP A 3 -10.98 17.72 0.48
N VAL A 4 -10.33 16.79 -0.21
CA VAL A 4 -8.87 16.59 -0.22
C VAL A 4 -8.42 16.12 -1.59
N ASP A 5 -7.22 16.52 -1.96
CA ASP A 5 -6.62 16.19 -3.26
C ASP A 5 -5.85 14.87 -3.26
N ALA A 6 -5.45 14.38 -2.08
CA ALA A 6 -4.68 13.15 -1.93
C ALA A 6 -5.00 12.45 -0.60
N LEU A 7 -4.83 11.12 -0.56
CA LEU A 7 -4.98 10.32 0.66
C LEU A 7 -3.67 9.62 1.01
N TYR A 8 -3.17 9.88 2.21
CA TYR A 8 -2.09 9.10 2.81
C TYR A 8 -2.65 8.29 3.99
N LEU A 9 -2.67 6.97 3.84
CA LEU A 9 -3.00 5.99 4.86
C LEU A 9 -1.72 5.37 5.44
N GLY A 10 -1.26 5.89 6.57
CA GLY A 10 -0.05 5.39 7.24
C GLY A 10 -0.22 4.00 7.88
N GLY A 11 0.79 3.62 8.68
CA GLY A 11 0.78 2.40 9.47
C GLY A 11 -0.29 2.34 10.55
N GLY A 12 -0.69 1.11 10.90
CA GLY A 12 -1.67 0.83 11.94
C GLY A 12 -2.03 -0.65 11.95
N TYR A 13 -3.02 -1.00 12.78
CA TYR A 13 -3.47 -2.38 13.00
C TYR A 13 -4.95 -2.55 12.60
N PRO A 14 -5.31 -2.42 11.31
CA PRO A 14 -6.70 -2.52 10.86
C PRO A 14 -7.35 -3.88 11.19
N GLU A 15 -6.56 -4.93 11.38
CA GLU A 15 -7.00 -6.24 11.85
C GLU A 15 -7.72 -6.20 13.20
N ILE A 16 -7.32 -5.29 14.10
CA ILE A 16 -7.93 -5.14 15.43
C ILE A 16 -9.34 -4.58 15.31
N PHE A 17 -9.58 -3.75 14.29
CA PHE A 17 -10.83 -3.04 14.05
C PHE A 17 -11.55 -3.55 12.79
N ALA A 18 -11.29 -4.79 12.37
CA ALA A 18 -11.74 -5.29 11.07
C ALA A 18 -13.28 -5.23 10.92
N LYS A 19 -14.01 -5.48 12.00
CA LYS A 19 -15.48 -5.42 12.04
C LYS A 19 -15.99 -3.99 11.92
N GLU A 20 -15.40 -3.06 12.67
CA GLU A 20 -15.76 -1.64 12.66
C GLU A 20 -15.45 -1.01 11.30
N LEU A 21 -14.30 -1.36 10.72
CA LEU A 21 -13.89 -0.93 9.39
C LEU A 21 -14.84 -1.48 8.33
N GLU A 22 -15.21 -2.76 8.39
CA GLU A 22 -16.22 -3.33 7.49
C GLU A 22 -17.57 -2.61 7.61
N PHE A 23 -18.01 -2.32 8.84
CA PHE A 23 -19.29 -1.64 9.09
C PHE A 23 -19.30 -0.20 8.56
N ASN A 24 -18.14 0.47 8.50
CA ASN A 24 -17.98 1.82 7.93
C ASN A 24 -18.04 1.82 6.38
N GLN A 25 -19.17 1.40 5.84
CA GLN A 25 -19.39 1.29 4.39
C GLN A 25 -19.24 2.63 3.67
N SER A 26 -19.68 3.74 4.29
CA SER A 26 -19.60 5.08 3.69
C SER A 26 -18.14 5.47 3.45
N MET A 27 -17.25 5.29 4.43
CA MET A 27 -15.83 5.58 4.27
C MET A 27 -15.19 4.67 3.22
N ARG A 28 -15.36 3.34 3.32
CA ARG A 28 -14.75 2.37 2.39
C ARG A 28 -15.15 2.63 0.93
N LYS A 29 -16.45 2.86 0.69
CA LYS A 29 -16.96 3.19 -0.66
C LYS A 29 -16.43 4.55 -1.13
N SER A 30 -16.28 5.54 -0.24
CA SER A 30 -15.74 6.84 -0.61
C SER A 30 -14.27 6.78 -1.02
N ILE A 31 -13.45 5.96 -0.35
CA ILE A 31 -12.05 5.73 -0.70
C ILE A 31 -11.95 4.99 -2.04
N ASN A 32 -12.75 3.94 -2.25
CA ASN A 32 -12.79 3.23 -3.52
C ASN A 32 -13.21 4.15 -4.68
N LYS A 33 -14.21 5.00 -4.48
CA LYS A 33 -14.61 6.03 -5.46
C LYS A 33 -13.48 7.01 -5.74
N PHE A 34 -12.76 7.46 -4.71
CA PHE A 34 -11.63 8.39 -4.85
C PHE A 34 -10.52 7.79 -5.73
N HIS A 35 -10.19 6.51 -5.53
CA HIS A 35 -9.29 5.75 -6.38
C HIS A 35 -9.79 5.67 -7.83
N ASN A 36 -11.06 5.29 -8.04
CA ASN A 36 -11.64 5.14 -9.39
C ASN A 36 -11.72 6.47 -10.15
N ASN A 37 -11.74 7.60 -9.43
CA ASN A 37 -11.67 8.93 -10.00
C ASN A 37 -10.22 9.34 -10.38
N GLY A 38 -9.22 8.47 -10.16
CA GLY A 38 -7.82 8.71 -10.52
C GLY A 38 -7.01 9.49 -9.47
N ASN A 39 -7.59 9.78 -8.30
CA ASN A 39 -6.90 10.58 -7.29
C ASN A 39 -5.80 9.79 -6.57
N PRO A 40 -4.72 10.46 -6.13
CA PRO A 40 -3.57 9.80 -5.53
C PRO A 40 -3.87 9.20 -4.14
N ILE A 41 -3.51 7.93 -3.97
CA ILE A 41 -3.60 7.24 -2.66
C ILE A 41 -2.28 6.54 -2.35
N TYR A 42 -1.66 6.90 -1.24
CA TYR A 42 -0.50 6.21 -0.69
C TYR A 42 -0.86 5.43 0.57
N GLY A 43 -0.55 4.13 0.61
CA GLY A 43 -0.85 3.24 1.74
C GLY A 43 0.38 2.52 2.28
N GLU A 44 0.68 2.69 3.56
CA GLU A 44 1.77 1.98 4.25
C GLU A 44 1.24 0.92 5.21
N CYS A 45 1.72 -0.31 5.12
CA CYS A 45 1.44 -1.45 5.99
C CYS A 45 -0.06 -1.59 6.33
N GLY A 46 -0.55 -1.05 7.45
CA GLY A 46 -1.97 -0.97 7.77
C GLY A 46 -2.81 -0.30 6.68
N GLY A 47 -2.29 0.74 6.02
CA GLY A 47 -2.90 1.35 4.84
C GLY A 47 -3.06 0.37 3.68
N LEU A 48 -2.05 -0.47 3.38
CA LEU A 48 -2.17 -1.55 2.38
C LEU A 48 -3.29 -2.53 2.75
N LEU A 49 -3.39 -2.91 4.03
CA LEU A 49 -4.44 -3.82 4.50
C LEU A 49 -5.83 -3.20 4.38
N TYR A 50 -6.00 -1.93 4.74
CA TYR A 50 -7.28 -1.23 4.61
C TYR A 50 -7.67 -0.97 3.14
N LEU A 51 -6.69 -0.82 2.25
CA LEU A 51 -6.93 -0.71 0.80
C LEU A 51 -7.19 -2.06 0.12
N SER A 52 -6.82 -3.17 0.76
CA SER A 52 -7.03 -4.51 0.25
C SER A 52 -8.52 -4.87 0.08
N LYS A 53 -8.80 -6.02 -0.53
CA LYS A 53 -10.17 -6.53 -0.70
C LYS A 53 -10.84 -6.82 0.65
N SER A 54 -10.09 -7.44 1.54
CA SER A 54 -10.54 -7.83 2.87
C SER A 54 -9.36 -8.18 3.76
N ILE A 55 -9.54 -8.18 5.07
CA ILE A 55 -8.62 -8.81 6.03
C ILE A 55 -9.37 -9.86 6.84
N ASP A 56 -8.88 -11.10 6.83
CA ASP A 56 -9.52 -12.23 7.52
C ASP A 56 -11.03 -12.38 7.20
N GLY A 57 -11.40 -12.07 5.96
CA GLY A 57 -12.79 -12.13 5.45
C GLY A 57 -13.63 -10.87 5.66
N PHE A 58 -13.20 -9.91 6.48
CA PHE A 58 -13.89 -8.64 6.67
C PHE A 58 -13.60 -7.68 5.50
N LYS A 59 -14.65 -7.15 4.86
CA LYS A 59 -14.51 -6.29 3.69
C LYS A 59 -13.78 -4.98 4.01
N MET A 60 -12.80 -4.67 3.17
CA MET A 60 -12.01 -3.45 3.23
C MET A 60 -12.37 -2.52 2.06
N CYS A 61 -11.47 -1.66 1.59
CA CYS A 61 -11.79 -0.69 0.54
C CYS A 61 -11.82 -1.28 -0.87
N ASP A 62 -11.28 -2.49 -1.09
CA ASP A 62 -11.26 -3.18 -2.40
C ASP A 62 -10.63 -2.33 -3.51
N VAL A 63 -9.57 -1.59 -3.16
CA VAL A 63 -8.73 -0.84 -4.11
C VAL A 63 -7.62 -1.76 -4.62
N ILE A 64 -6.99 -2.52 -3.72
CA ILE A 64 -6.08 -3.62 -4.08
C ILE A 64 -6.92 -4.91 -4.08
N PRO A 65 -7.17 -5.55 -5.24
CA PRO A 65 -8.17 -6.62 -5.40
C PRO A 65 -7.69 -7.98 -4.88
N HIS A 66 -6.93 -7.99 -3.79
CA HIS A 66 -6.40 -9.17 -3.13
C HIS A 66 -6.79 -9.15 -1.66
N PRO A 67 -7.30 -10.26 -1.11
CA PRO A 67 -7.54 -10.35 0.32
C PRO A 67 -6.21 -10.43 1.07
N SER A 68 -6.24 -10.07 2.34
CA SER A 68 -5.15 -10.24 3.29
C SER A 68 -5.60 -11.12 4.44
N LYS A 69 -4.63 -11.69 5.17
CA LYS A 69 -4.90 -12.49 6.36
C LYS A 69 -3.84 -12.30 7.42
N MET A 70 -4.22 -12.42 8.68
CA MET A 70 -3.27 -12.61 9.77
C MET A 70 -2.60 -13.98 9.70
N THR A 71 -1.39 -14.06 10.25
CA THR A 71 -0.68 -15.33 10.39
C THR A 71 -0.07 -15.46 11.78
N ASP A 72 0.17 -16.70 12.22
CA ASP A 72 0.69 -16.98 13.57
C ASP A 72 2.15 -16.56 13.78
N LYS A 73 2.86 -16.23 12.69
CA LYS A 73 4.30 -15.89 12.72
C LYS A 73 4.55 -14.57 12.03
N VAL A 74 5.57 -13.86 12.48
CA VAL A 74 6.02 -12.63 11.84
C VAL A 74 6.40 -12.89 10.38
N GLN A 75 5.91 -12.04 9.47
CA GLN A 75 6.12 -12.15 8.02
C GLN A 75 7.20 -11.20 7.53
N GLY A 76 7.29 -10.01 8.11
CA GLY A 76 8.39 -9.06 7.95
C GLY A 76 8.73 -8.43 9.28
N LEU A 77 10.02 -8.32 9.59
CA LEU A 77 10.57 -7.60 10.74
C LEU A 77 12.02 -7.26 10.41
N SER A 78 12.22 -6.16 9.69
CA SER A 78 13.52 -5.77 9.17
C SER A 78 13.59 -4.29 8.84
N TYR A 79 14.80 -3.74 8.85
CA TYR A 79 15.09 -2.57 8.02
C TYR A 79 15.05 -2.97 6.56
N VAL A 80 14.48 -2.11 5.74
CA VAL A 80 14.26 -2.35 4.32
C VAL A 80 15.14 -1.42 3.48
N ILE A 81 15.69 -1.95 2.39
CA ILE A 81 16.26 -1.17 1.29
C ILE A 81 15.42 -1.50 0.06
N ALA A 82 14.70 -0.50 -0.45
CA ALA A 82 13.85 -0.62 -1.63
C ALA A 82 14.46 0.18 -2.78
N LYS A 83 14.35 -0.37 -3.99
CA LYS A 83 14.68 0.30 -5.24
C LYS A 83 13.41 0.42 -6.08
N SER A 84 13.10 1.61 -6.57
CA SER A 84 11.99 1.79 -7.51
C SER A 84 12.35 1.24 -8.88
N ASN A 85 11.57 0.29 -9.38
CA ASN A 85 11.81 -0.31 -10.71
C ASN A 85 11.20 0.52 -11.86
N LYS A 86 10.35 1.48 -11.51
CA LYS A 86 9.69 2.45 -12.39
C LYS A 86 9.32 3.72 -11.63
N ASP A 87 8.99 4.77 -12.38
CA ASP A 87 8.33 5.95 -11.83
C ASP A 87 7.01 5.54 -11.19
N ASN A 88 6.77 6.00 -9.97
CA ASN A 88 5.58 5.72 -9.21
C ASN A 88 5.18 6.95 -8.36
N LEU A 89 4.11 6.78 -7.59
CA LEU A 89 3.48 7.85 -6.83
C LEU A 89 4.44 8.62 -5.90
N ILE A 90 5.45 7.95 -5.33
CA ILE A 90 6.34 8.55 -4.32
C ILE A 90 7.79 8.69 -4.79
N SER A 91 8.18 8.09 -5.92
CA SER A 91 9.60 8.01 -6.31
C SER A 91 9.78 7.84 -7.81
N LYS A 92 10.99 8.13 -8.28
CA LYS A 92 11.41 7.94 -9.66
C LYS A 92 12.09 6.59 -9.83
N LYS A 93 12.11 6.10 -11.07
CA LYS A 93 12.83 4.88 -11.41
C LYS A 93 14.28 4.98 -10.93
N ASP A 94 14.78 3.87 -10.40
CA ASP A 94 16.13 3.71 -9.86
C ASP A 94 16.42 4.45 -8.54
N ASP A 95 15.48 5.23 -7.99
CA ASP A 95 15.59 5.75 -6.63
C ASP A 95 15.76 4.60 -5.63
N ILE A 96 16.71 4.75 -4.71
CA ILE A 96 16.95 3.80 -3.62
C ILE A 96 16.68 4.51 -2.29
N PHE A 97 15.81 3.93 -1.49
CA PHE A 97 15.45 4.48 -0.19
C PHE A 97 15.33 3.39 0.85
N ARG A 98 15.26 3.82 2.10
CA ARG A 98 15.26 2.96 3.28
C ARG A 98 13.94 3.11 4.02
N GLY A 99 13.67 2.10 4.83
CA GLY A 99 12.52 2.11 5.71
C GLY A 99 12.58 0.92 6.64
N HIS A 100 11.41 0.51 7.10
CA HIS A 100 11.25 -0.71 7.87
C HIS A 100 9.94 -1.40 7.52
N GLU A 101 9.88 -2.69 7.78
CA GLU A 101 8.66 -3.49 7.72
C GLU A 101 8.48 -4.18 9.07
N PHE A 102 7.24 -4.19 9.56
CA PHE A 102 6.85 -5.05 10.68
C PHE A 102 5.40 -5.48 10.51
N HIS A 103 5.18 -6.75 10.13
CA HIS A 103 3.84 -7.26 9.90
C HIS A 103 3.74 -8.77 10.12
N TYR A 104 2.58 -9.18 10.60
CA TYR A 104 2.15 -10.59 10.71
C TYR A 104 1.22 -10.98 9.57
N THR A 105 0.75 -10.02 8.79
CA THR A 105 -0.21 -10.26 7.71
C THR A 105 0.49 -10.72 6.43
N LYS A 106 -0.28 -11.40 5.58
CA LYS A 106 0.05 -11.66 4.17
C LYS A 106 -1.05 -11.16 3.27
N LEU A 107 -0.66 -10.57 2.14
CA LEU A 107 -1.58 -10.42 1.02
C LEU A 107 -1.67 -11.77 0.28
N GLN A 108 -2.89 -12.23 0.01
CA GLN A 108 -3.18 -13.49 -0.64
C GLN A 108 -3.39 -13.24 -2.13
N ILE A 109 -2.30 -13.26 -2.88
CA ILE A 109 -2.30 -13.14 -4.33
C ILE A 109 -2.40 -14.57 -4.92
N GLU A 110 -3.40 -14.81 -5.75
CA GLU A 110 -3.54 -16.09 -6.45
C GLU A 110 -2.38 -16.29 -7.44
N LYS A 111 -1.87 -17.52 -7.55
CA LYS A 111 -0.66 -17.81 -8.37
C LYS A 111 -0.83 -17.41 -9.84
N ASN A 112 -2.02 -17.62 -10.41
CA ASN A 112 -2.37 -17.24 -11.77
C ASN A 112 -2.49 -15.72 -11.97
N LEU A 113 -2.67 -14.95 -10.89
CA LEU A 113 -2.73 -13.48 -10.95
C LEU A 113 -1.39 -12.82 -10.67
N LEU A 114 -0.41 -13.53 -10.10
CA LEU A 114 0.86 -12.95 -9.66
C LEU A 114 1.60 -12.20 -10.78
N ASN A 115 1.59 -12.73 -12.01
CA ASN A 115 2.25 -12.09 -13.15
C ASN A 115 1.53 -10.80 -13.62
N ASN A 116 0.30 -10.56 -13.17
CA ASN A 116 -0.49 -9.38 -13.49
C ASN A 116 -0.44 -8.33 -12.37
N VAL A 117 0.24 -8.62 -11.26
CA VAL A 117 0.43 -7.66 -10.18
C VAL A 117 1.58 -6.74 -10.53
N ASP A 118 1.28 -5.44 -10.54
CA ASP A 118 2.24 -4.41 -10.89
C ASP A 118 2.95 -3.89 -9.62
N PHE A 119 4.12 -4.46 -9.33
CA PHE A 119 4.97 -4.04 -8.22
C PHE A 119 5.92 -2.93 -8.65
N ALA A 120 5.93 -1.81 -7.94
CA ALA A 120 6.79 -0.66 -8.21
C ALA A 120 8.15 -0.73 -7.51
N LEU A 121 8.30 -1.59 -6.48
CA LEU A 121 9.48 -1.66 -5.64
C LEU A 121 10.13 -3.04 -5.67
N ASP A 122 11.43 -3.06 -5.93
CA ASP A 122 12.30 -4.21 -5.75
C ASP A 122 13.00 -4.10 -4.38
N ILE A 123 12.82 -5.11 -3.55
CA ILE A 123 13.36 -5.16 -2.19
C ILE A 123 14.75 -5.77 -2.20
N GLN A 124 15.77 -4.93 -2.02
CA GLN A 124 17.18 -5.36 -1.95
C GLN A 124 17.53 -5.94 -0.57
N ARG A 125 16.83 -5.49 0.47
CA ARG A 125 16.90 -6.02 1.84
C ARG A 125 15.52 -5.91 2.47
N GLY A 126 15.04 -6.98 3.09
CA GLY A 126 13.67 -7.07 3.63
C GLY A 126 12.92 -8.25 2.99
N ARG A 127 11.59 -8.30 3.17
CA ARG A 127 10.71 -9.32 2.62
C ARG A 127 9.79 -8.76 1.54
N GLY A 128 9.17 -7.61 1.81
CA GLY A 128 8.10 -7.06 0.99
C GLY A 128 6.83 -7.92 0.98
N ILE A 129 5.99 -7.73 -0.04
CA ILE A 129 4.74 -8.46 -0.20
C ILE A 129 5.00 -9.92 -0.61
N ILE A 130 5.82 -10.14 -1.63
CA ILE A 130 6.13 -11.47 -2.15
C ILE A 130 7.40 -11.45 -3.00
N ASN A 131 8.24 -12.48 -2.90
CA ASN A 131 9.42 -12.67 -3.76
C ASN A 131 10.34 -11.44 -3.88
N ASN A 132 10.57 -10.71 -2.79
CA ASN A 132 11.34 -9.46 -2.77
C ASN A 132 10.72 -8.34 -3.64
N HIS A 133 9.41 -8.38 -3.89
CA HIS A 133 8.66 -7.30 -4.51
C HIS A 133 7.66 -6.70 -3.52
N ASP A 134 7.47 -5.39 -3.62
CA ASP A 134 6.55 -4.61 -2.79
C ASP A 134 5.99 -3.42 -3.60
N GLY A 135 5.10 -2.65 -3.01
CA GLY A 135 4.51 -1.46 -3.63
C GLY A 135 3.60 -1.82 -4.79
N ILE A 136 2.43 -2.39 -4.50
CA ILE A 136 1.42 -2.63 -5.54
C ILE A 136 0.92 -1.28 -6.06
N SER A 137 1.04 -1.09 -7.36
CA SER A 137 0.65 0.10 -8.10
C SER A 137 -0.61 -0.19 -8.92
N ILE A 138 -1.70 0.53 -8.68
CA ILE A 138 -2.94 0.43 -9.47
C ILE A 138 -3.45 1.83 -9.72
N GLY A 139 -3.52 2.26 -10.99
CA GLY A 139 -3.83 3.66 -11.32
C GLY A 139 -2.90 4.62 -10.57
N ASN A 140 -3.47 5.58 -9.84
CA ASN A 140 -2.73 6.53 -9.01
C ASN A 140 -2.61 6.10 -7.53
N THR A 141 -2.76 4.81 -7.25
CA THR A 141 -2.58 4.23 -5.90
C THR A 141 -1.27 3.48 -5.81
N LEU A 142 -0.52 3.69 -4.73
CA LEU A 142 0.63 2.88 -4.33
C LEU A 142 0.44 2.38 -2.90
N ALA A 143 0.47 1.06 -2.69
CA ALA A 143 0.33 0.45 -1.37
C ALA A 143 1.42 -0.60 -1.10
N SER A 144 2.06 -0.53 0.08
CA SER A 144 3.24 -1.32 0.41
C SER A 144 3.29 -1.73 1.87
N TYR A 145 4.01 -2.80 2.23
CA TYR A 145 4.34 -3.08 3.64
C TYR A 145 5.46 -2.20 4.20
N LEU A 146 6.20 -1.51 3.34
CA LEU A 146 7.26 -0.60 3.70
C LEU A 146 6.71 0.65 4.39
N HIS A 147 7.25 0.94 5.58
CA HIS A 147 7.23 2.27 6.18
C HIS A 147 8.46 3.04 5.72
N ILE A 148 8.26 4.08 4.91
CA ILE A 148 9.38 4.84 4.38
C ILE A 148 10.06 5.64 5.49
N HIS A 149 11.39 5.66 5.48
CA HIS A 149 12.14 6.64 6.24
C HIS A 149 12.25 7.91 5.39
N ALA A 150 11.46 8.94 5.69
CA ALA A 150 11.34 10.16 4.88
C ALA A 150 12.69 10.79 4.52
N CYS A 151 13.66 10.86 5.44
CA CYS A 151 14.98 11.44 5.13
C CYS A 151 15.82 10.59 4.16
N SER A 152 15.42 9.35 3.89
CA SER A 152 16.04 8.49 2.87
C SER A 152 15.29 8.49 1.53
N CYS A 153 14.08 9.05 1.49
CA CYS A 153 13.27 9.27 0.29
C CYS A 153 12.84 10.75 0.25
N PRO A 154 13.77 11.71 0.15
CA PRO A 154 13.48 13.13 0.40
C PRO A 154 12.44 13.71 -0.57
N ASN A 155 12.33 13.16 -1.78
CA ASN A 155 11.37 13.61 -2.78
C ASN A 155 9.98 12.97 -2.63
N PHE A 156 9.75 12.11 -1.63
CA PHE A 156 8.47 11.37 -1.52
C PHE A 156 7.27 12.31 -1.48
N ALA A 157 7.34 13.36 -0.67
CA ALA A 157 6.24 14.31 -0.50
C ALA A 157 5.99 15.09 -1.78
N HIS A 158 7.07 15.58 -2.42
CA HIS A 158 6.99 16.30 -3.70
C HIS A 158 6.38 15.44 -4.81
N ASN A 159 6.87 14.21 -4.97
CA ASN A 159 6.33 13.27 -5.95
C ASN A 159 4.86 12.96 -5.65
N PHE A 160 4.50 12.69 -4.39
CA PHE A 160 3.13 12.39 -4.01
C PHE A 160 2.17 13.54 -4.35
N THR A 161 2.56 14.79 -4.06
CA THR A 161 1.71 15.96 -4.35
C THR A 161 1.68 16.34 -5.83
N ASN A 162 2.72 16.06 -6.60
CA ASN A 162 2.73 16.37 -8.05
C ASN A 162 1.82 15.44 -8.87
N ASN A 163 1.39 14.31 -8.31
CA ASN A 163 0.48 13.36 -8.95
C ASN A 163 -0.99 13.68 -8.64
N ILE A 164 -1.28 14.81 -8.00
CA ILE A 164 -2.64 15.32 -7.85
C ILE A 164 -3.18 15.67 -9.25
N ILE A 165 -4.40 15.22 -9.54
CA ILE A 165 -5.09 15.63 -10.77
C ILE A 165 -5.48 17.09 -10.57
N GLU A 166 -4.88 18.00 -11.33
CA GLU A 166 -5.42 19.36 -11.45
C GLU A 166 -6.77 19.29 -12.20
N LEU A 167 -7.81 19.84 -11.57
CA LEU A 167 -9.15 19.98 -12.15
C LEU A 167 -9.18 20.97 -13.32
#